data_AF-A0A3N5WIG2-F1
#
_entry.id   AF-A0A3N5WIG2-F1
#
_cell.length_a   1.000
_cell.length_b   1.000
_cell.length_c   1.000
_cell.angle_alpha   90.00
_cell.angle_beta   90.00
_cell.angle_gamma   90.00
#
_symmetry.space_group_name_H-M   'P 1'
#
loop_
_entity.id
_entity.type
_entity.pdbx_description
1 polymer ?
#
loop_
_entity_poly.entity_id
_entity_poly.type
_entity_poly.pdbx_seq_one_letter_code
_entity_poly.pdbx_strand_id
1 'polypeptide(L)'
;MDSQPEPTLVELIRYNNWANAQVFAACQKLTEEQLAASAPGAYGSIHATLGHMIAAEADYINRLTGNGPLPPFRWEDRPALEDIFAFS
;
A
#
# COMPACT_ATOMS: atom_id res chain seq x y z
N MET A 1 -25.90 -15.40 13.24
CA MET A 1 -25.36 -16.39 12.28
C MET A 1 -23.95 -15.94 11.98
N ASP A 2 -22.96 -16.64 12.52
CA ASP A 2 -21.56 -16.35 12.21
C ASP A 2 -21.27 -16.85 10.81
N SER A 3 -21.30 -15.96 9.84
CA SER A 3 -20.80 -16.24 8.50
C SER A 3 -19.30 -16.43 8.61
N GLN A 4 -18.82 -17.65 8.40
CA GLN A 4 -17.39 -17.90 8.24
C GLN A 4 -16.88 -17.14 7.01
N PRO A 5 -15.70 -16.51 7.08
CA PRO A 5 -15.15 -15.81 5.93
C PRO A 5 -14.87 -16.80 4.81
N GLU A 6 -15.21 -16.42 3.57
CA GLU A 6 -14.94 -17.21 2.36
C GLU A 6 -13.44 -17.53 2.28
N PRO A 7 -13.03 -18.82 2.31
CA PRO A 7 -11.62 -19.20 2.41
C PRO A 7 -10.74 -18.59 1.33
N THR A 8 -11.27 -18.46 0.10
CA THR A 8 -10.52 -17.86 -1.02
C THR A 8 -10.23 -16.37 -0.81
N LEU A 9 -11.18 -15.59 -0.27
CA LEU A 9 -10.95 -14.18 0.01
C LEU A 9 -9.90 -13.98 1.10
N VAL A 10 -9.92 -14.82 2.13
CA VAL A 10 -8.90 -14.81 3.19
C VAL A 10 -7.51 -15.11 2.62
N GLU A 11 -7.40 -16.09 1.72
CA GLU A 11 -6.12 -16.40 1.07
C GLU A 11 -5.62 -15.25 0.18
N LEU A 12 -6.50 -14.56 -0.55
CA LEU A 12 -6.11 -13.38 -1.35
C LEU A 12 -5.58 -12.25 -0.47
N ILE A 13 -6.19 -12.00 0.69
CA ILE A 13 -5.70 -10.99 1.65
C ILE A 13 -4.33 -11.38 2.21
N ARG A 14 -4.16 -12.66 2.61
CA ARG A 14 -2.87 -13.16 3.09
C ARG A 14 -1.78 -13.02 2.03
N TYR A 15 -2.10 -13.36 0.79
CA TYR A 15 -1.19 -13.23 -0.34
C TYR A 15 -0.83 -11.77 -0.60
N ASN A 16 -1.82 -10.86 -0.59
CA ASN A 16 -1.59 -9.42 -0.74
C ASN A 16 -0.61 -8.90 0.32
N ASN A 17 -0.80 -9.27 1.58
CA ASN A 17 0.08 -8.85 2.68
C ASN A 17 1.52 -9.36 2.49
N TRP A 18 1.69 -10.61 2.08
CA TRP A 18 3.00 -11.16 1.75
C TRP A 18 3.65 -10.43 0.57
N ALA A 19 2.89 -10.17 -0.50
CA ALA A 19 3.39 -9.49 -1.69
C ALA A 19 3.81 -8.06 -1.38
N ASN A 20 3.00 -7.32 -0.62
CA ASN A 20 3.30 -5.96 -0.17
C ASN A 20 4.60 -5.93 0.66
N ALA A 21 4.78 -6.85 1.61
CA ALA A 21 6.01 -6.95 2.40
C ALA A 21 7.26 -7.16 1.52
N GLN A 22 7.16 -8.00 0.48
CA GLN A 22 8.26 -8.23 -0.46
C GLN A 22 8.58 -6.99 -1.29
N VAL A 23 7.55 -6.26 -1.75
CA VAL A 23 7.72 -4.99 -2.47
C VAL A 23 8.38 -3.95 -1.57
N PHE A 24 7.94 -3.80 -0.33
CA PHE A 24 8.54 -2.83 0.61
C PHE A 24 10.00 -3.16 0.90
N ALA A 25 10.32 -4.43 1.14
CA ALA A 25 11.69 -4.87 1.35
C ALA A 25 12.60 -4.60 0.15
N ALA A 26 12.06 -4.59 -1.08
CA ALA A 26 12.79 -4.21 -2.28
C ALA A 26 12.96 -2.68 -2.37
N CYS A 27 11.89 -1.91 -2.15
CA CYS A 27 11.92 -0.45 -2.23
C CYS A 27 12.82 0.20 -1.17
N GLN A 28 12.92 -0.38 0.03
CA GLN A 28 13.81 0.11 1.10
C GLN A 28 15.31 0.07 0.73
N LYS A 29 15.69 -0.68 -0.31
CA LYS A 29 17.09 -0.78 -0.77
C LYS A 29 17.44 0.22 -1.86
N LEU A 30 16.46 0.99 -2.34
CA LEU A 30 16.64 1.93 -3.45
C LEU A 30 17.07 3.30 -2.94
N THR A 31 17.87 4.01 -3.75
CA THR A 31 18.17 5.42 -3.50
C THR A 31 16.98 6.31 -3.88
N GLU A 32 16.97 7.57 -3.44
CA GLU A 32 15.93 8.53 -3.83
C GLU A 32 15.82 8.71 -5.35
N GLU A 33 16.95 8.73 -6.07
CA GLU A 33 16.96 8.83 -7.53
C GLU A 33 16.33 7.60 -8.20
N GLN A 34 16.57 6.42 -7.64
CA GLN A 34 15.95 5.18 -8.14
C GLN A 34 14.46 5.16 -7.83
N LEU A 35 14.04 5.64 -6.66
CA LEU A 35 12.64 5.76 -6.28
C LEU A 35 11.87 6.79 -7.11
N ALA A 36 12.57 7.78 -7.66
CA ALA A 36 12.03 8.76 -8.60
C ALA A 36 11.85 8.19 -10.02
N ALA A 37 12.40 7.01 -10.34
CA ALA A 37 12.24 6.38 -11.65
C ALA A 37 10.78 6.01 -11.93
N SER A 38 10.36 6.12 -13.18
CA SER A 38 9.00 5.82 -13.65
C SER A 38 9.02 4.79 -14.78
N ALA A 39 7.92 4.06 -14.96
CA ALA A 39 7.71 3.16 -16.09
C ALA A 39 6.36 3.42 -16.76
N PRO A 40 6.22 3.16 -18.08
CA PRO A 40 4.92 3.22 -18.75
C PRO A 40 3.89 2.33 -18.05
N GLY A 41 2.70 2.89 -17.77
CA GLY A 41 1.62 2.18 -17.07
C GLY A 41 1.68 2.22 -15.54
N ALA A 42 2.73 2.80 -14.94
CA ALA A 42 2.81 3.03 -13.50
C ALA A 42 2.13 4.35 -13.11
N TYR A 43 1.84 4.51 -11.81
CA TYR A 43 1.37 5.77 -11.24
C TYR A 43 2.54 6.73 -10.99
N GLY A 44 3.20 7.16 -12.07
CA GLY A 44 4.38 8.03 -11.99
C GLY A 44 5.63 7.29 -11.54
N SER A 45 6.26 7.77 -10.47
CA SER A 45 7.49 7.15 -9.94
C SER A 45 7.19 5.87 -9.16
N ILE A 46 8.23 5.08 -8.85
CA ILE A 46 8.15 3.95 -7.93
C ILE A 46 7.55 4.41 -6.59
N HIS A 47 8.03 5.54 -6.06
CA HIS A 47 7.50 6.13 -4.83
C HIS A 47 5.99 6.44 -4.91
N ALA A 48 5.56 7.11 -5.99
CA ALA A 48 4.16 7.47 -6.16
C ALA A 48 3.27 6.24 -6.38
N THR A 49 3.78 5.21 -7.07
CA THR A 49 3.07 3.94 -7.25
C THR A 49 2.91 3.21 -5.92
N LEU A 50 3.94 3.21 -5.08
CA LEU A 50 3.87 2.60 -3.76
C LEU A 50 2.86 3.29 -2.84
N GLY A 51 2.89 4.63 -2.81
CA GLY A 51 1.90 5.42 -2.09
C GLY A 51 0.49 5.16 -2.59
N HIS A 52 0.29 5.02 -3.91
CA HIS A 52 -1.00 4.68 -4.49
C HIS A 52 -1.52 3.30 -4.02
N MET A 53 -0.65 2.28 -3.95
CA MET A 53 -1.03 0.94 -3.49
C MET A 53 -1.56 0.97 -2.04
N ILE A 54 -0.84 1.66 -1.15
CA ILE A 54 -1.22 1.73 0.28
C ILE A 54 -2.46 2.59 0.49
N ALA A 55 -2.55 3.73 -0.19
CA ALA A 55 -3.73 4.58 -0.14
C ALA A 55 -4.98 3.83 -0.60
N ALA A 56 -4.87 3.04 -1.67
CA ALA A 56 -5.97 2.22 -2.18
C ALA A 56 -6.40 1.15 -1.18
N GLU A 57 -5.45 0.44 -0.55
CA GLU A 57 -5.76 -0.56 0.48
C GLU A 57 -6.51 0.04 1.67
N ALA A 58 -6.03 1.18 2.20
CA ALA A 58 -6.69 1.89 3.29
C ALA A 58 -8.11 2.38 2.89
N ASP A 59 -8.28 2.90 1.67
CA ASP A 59 -9.59 3.32 1.14
C ASP A 59 -10.56 2.13 1.01
N TYR A 60 -10.10 0.96 0.53
CA TYR A 60 -10.94 -0.24 0.49
C TYR A 60 -11.34 -0.71 1.89
N ILE A 61 -10.42 -0.73 2.86
CA ILE A 61 -10.76 -1.06 4.25
C ILE A 61 -11.81 -0.09 4.76
N ASN A 62 -11.62 1.22 4.57
CA ASN A 62 -12.59 2.23 4.99
C ASN A 62 -13.97 2.05 4.36
N ARG A 63 -14.02 1.79 3.05
CA ARG A 63 -15.29 1.58 2.32
C ARG A 63 -16.03 0.31 2.78
N LEU A 64 -15.29 -0.73 3.14
CA LEU A 64 -15.86 -2.02 3.55
C LEU A 64 -16.27 -2.03 5.03
N THR A 65 -15.52 -1.37 5.91
CA THR A 65 -15.71 -1.45 7.37
C THR A 65 -16.30 -0.18 7.98
N GLY A 66 -16.26 0.95 7.26
CA GLY A 66 -16.56 2.28 7.80
C GLY A 66 -15.54 2.83 8.79
N ASN A 67 -14.47 2.06 9.09
CA ASN A 67 -13.46 2.36 10.09
C ASN A 67 -12.06 2.05 9.53
N GLY A 68 -11.69 2.72 8.45
CA GLY A 68 -10.35 2.56 7.86
C GLY A 68 -9.29 3.37 8.59
N PRO A 69 -8.01 2.96 8.49
CA PRO A 69 -6.90 3.72 9.05
C PRO A 69 -6.76 5.06 8.33
N LEU A 70 -6.53 6.13 9.09
CA LEU A 70 -6.25 7.46 8.55
C LEU A 70 -4.76 7.78 8.77
N PRO A 71 -4.01 8.12 7.72
CA PRO A 71 -2.60 8.46 7.89
C PRO A 71 -2.45 9.84 8.56
N PRO A 72 -1.33 10.07 9.28
CA PRO A 72 -1.01 11.38 9.86
C PRO A 72 -0.50 12.40 8.84
N PHE A 73 -0.49 12.06 7.55
CA PHE A 73 0.00 12.87 6.44
C PHE A 73 -1.04 12.93 5.30
N ARG A 74 -0.83 13.83 4.35
CA ARG A 74 -1.62 13.88 3.11
C ARG A 74 -0.85 13.18 2.00
N TRP A 75 -1.55 12.36 1.20
CA TRP A 75 -0.94 11.65 0.08
C TRP A 75 -0.40 12.62 -0.99
N GLU A 76 -1.04 13.76 -1.18
CA GLU A 76 -0.61 14.80 -2.12
C GLU A 76 0.75 15.41 -1.77
N ASP A 77 1.13 15.40 -0.49
CA ASP A 77 2.38 15.99 0.00
C ASP A 77 3.59 15.11 -0.29
N ARG A 78 3.38 13.90 -0.84
CA ARG A 78 4.41 12.88 -1.08
C ARG A 78 5.21 12.59 0.21
N PRO A 79 4.56 11.97 1.21
CA PRO A 79 5.21 11.63 2.48
C PRO A 79 6.44 10.75 2.25
N ALA A 80 7.38 10.77 3.18
CA ALA A 80 8.57 9.93 3.06
C ALA A 80 8.19 8.44 3.08
N LEU A 81 9.00 7.60 2.46
CA LEU A 81 8.73 6.15 2.44
C LEU A 81 8.61 5.56 3.84
N GLU A 82 9.39 6.05 4.79
CA GLU A 82 9.30 5.64 6.19
C GLU A 82 7.93 5.90 6.81
N ASP A 83 7.30 7.04 6.48
CA ASP A 83 5.95 7.36 6.93
C ASP A 83 4.91 6.45 6.27
N ILE A 84 5.08 6.17 4.96
CA ILE A 84 4.20 5.25 4.21
C ILE A 84 4.30 3.84 4.80
N PHE A 85 5.50 3.36 5.12
CA PHE A 85 5.71 2.04 5.73
C PHE A 85 5.18 1.96 7.16
N ALA A 86 5.29 3.03 7.94
CA ALA A 86 4.73 3.08 9.29
C ALA A 86 3.19 3.02 9.29
N PHE A 87 2.55 3.37 8.17
CA PHE A 87 1.10 3.36 8.01
C PHE A 87 0.53 2.01 7.50
N SER A 88 1.29 1.20 6.75
CA SER A 88 0.81 -0.07 6.18
C SER A 88 0.85 -1.23 7.19
#